data_AF-A0A951Z8U8-F1
#
_entry.id   AF-A0A951Z8U8-F1
#
_cell.length_a   1.000
_cell.length_b   1.000
_cell.length_c   1.000
_cell.angle_alpha   90.00
_cell.angle_beta   90.00
_cell.angle_gamma   90.00
#
_symmetry.space_group_name_H-M   'P 1'
#
loop_
_entity.id
_entity.type
_entity.pdbx_description
1 polymer ?
#
loop_
_entity_poly.entity_id
_entity_poly.type
_entity_poly.pdbx_seq_one_letter_code
_entity_poly.pdbx_strand_id
1 'polypeptide(L)'
;MGALRNLNSTNIEANRSITRLSTGLRINSGADDPAGLIISETFRAQIAGIDQAVRNNQDAMNFAKTAEGALNEIGTLLKDARALAVAGANSATLSDSQVQANQSQLNSIAESISRIAQQTQFGGKKLIDGSAGVVASSISAANVSYINFGGTFNG
;
A
#
# COMPACT_ATOMS: atom_id res chain seq x y z
N MET A 1 -45.03 -50.44 -4.91
CA MET A 1 -44.11 -49.75 -5.86
C MET A 1 -44.25 -48.22 -5.90
N GLY A 2 -45.40 -47.62 -5.54
CA GLY A 2 -45.54 -46.16 -5.45
C GLY A 2 -45.05 -45.55 -4.13
N ALA A 3 -45.40 -46.18 -3.00
CA ALA A 3 -44.96 -45.75 -1.67
C ALA A 3 -43.43 -45.70 -1.51
N LEU A 4 -42.72 -46.74 -1.99
CA LEU A 4 -41.26 -46.78 -1.94
C LEU A 4 -40.58 -45.67 -2.77
N ARG A 5 -41.15 -45.30 -3.92
CA ARG A 5 -40.64 -44.19 -4.74
C ARG A 5 -40.86 -42.83 -4.06
N ASN A 6 -42.04 -42.62 -3.48
CA ASN A 6 -42.33 -41.39 -2.73
C ASN A 6 -41.43 -41.25 -1.49
N LEU A 7 -41.21 -42.34 -0.74
CA LEU A 7 -40.29 -42.34 0.40
C LEU A 7 -38.85 -42.00 -0.01
N ASN A 8 -38.36 -42.55 -1.12
CA ASN A 8 -37.04 -42.21 -1.65
C ASN A 8 -36.95 -40.73 -2.06
N SER A 9 -37.97 -40.19 -2.74
CA SER A 9 -38.00 -38.75 -3.09
C SER A 9 -37.97 -37.86 -1.86
N THR A 10 -38.78 -38.16 -0.84
CA THR A 10 -38.81 -37.40 0.42
C THR A 10 -37.47 -37.48 1.16
N ASN A 11 -36.80 -38.64 1.15
CA ASN A 11 -35.49 -38.79 1.77
C ASN A 11 -34.43 -37.93 1.06
N ILE A 12 -34.46 -37.84 -0.27
CA ILE A 12 -33.56 -36.99 -1.07
C ILE A 12 -33.78 -35.50 -0.76
N GLU A 13 -35.04 -35.05 -0.67
CA GLU A 13 -35.38 -33.66 -0.34
C GLU A 13 -35.00 -33.26 1.10
N ALA A 14 -35.20 -34.17 2.05
CA ALA A 14 -34.77 -33.98 3.43
C ALA A 14 -33.24 -33.84 3.52
N ASN A 15 -32.48 -34.72 2.85
CA ASN A 15 -31.02 -34.65 2.81
C ASN A 15 -30.51 -33.35 2.17
N ARG A 16 -31.15 -32.86 1.08
CA ARG A 16 -30.83 -31.55 0.49
C ARG A 16 -31.07 -30.41 1.47
N SER A 17 -32.20 -30.42 2.18
CA SER A 17 -32.55 -29.39 3.15
C SER A 17 -31.56 -29.36 4.32
N ILE A 18 -31.16 -30.54 4.83
CA ILE A 18 -30.10 -30.67 5.84
C ILE A 18 -28.78 -30.11 5.32
N THR A 19 -28.39 -30.45 4.09
CA THR A 19 -27.14 -29.94 3.50
C THR A 19 -27.15 -28.41 3.36
N ARG A 20 -28.28 -27.81 2.94
CA ARG A 20 -28.45 -26.34 2.89
C ARG A 20 -28.41 -25.70 4.27
N LEU A 21 -29.01 -26.33 5.28
CA LEU A 21 -28.94 -25.85 6.66
C LEU A 21 -27.51 -25.90 7.21
N SER A 22 -26.78 -26.99 6.96
CA SER A 22 -25.40 -27.18 7.45
C SER A 22 -24.39 -26.25 6.78
N THR A 23 -24.61 -25.89 5.52
CA THR A 23 -23.70 -25.02 4.74
C THR A 23 -24.12 -23.55 4.75
N GLY A 24 -25.40 -23.26 5.04
CA GLY A 24 -26.00 -21.95 4.87
C GLY A 24 -26.12 -21.50 3.40
N LEU A 25 -25.71 -22.33 2.43
CA LEU A 25 -25.71 -21.99 1.01
C LEU A 25 -26.97 -22.54 0.34
N ARG A 26 -27.61 -21.69 -0.46
CA ARG A 26 -28.82 -22.07 -1.22
C ARG A 26 -28.49 -23.04 -2.36
N ILE A 27 -27.29 -22.88 -2.96
CA ILE A 27 -26.74 -23.73 -4.04
C ILE A 27 -25.54 -24.49 -3.47
N ASN A 28 -25.68 -25.80 -3.32
CA ASN A 28 -24.65 -26.68 -2.75
C ASN A 28 -24.05 -27.70 -3.73
N SER A 29 -24.69 -27.90 -4.88
CA SER A 29 -24.25 -28.88 -5.88
C SER A 29 -24.48 -28.32 -7.28
N GLY A 30 -23.43 -28.39 -8.11
CA GLY A 30 -23.49 -27.97 -9.52
C GLY A 30 -24.35 -28.90 -10.38
N ALA A 31 -24.83 -30.01 -9.83
CA ALA A 31 -25.74 -30.93 -10.50
C ALA A 31 -27.17 -30.37 -10.63
N ASP A 32 -27.59 -29.46 -9.73
CA ASP A 32 -28.96 -28.92 -9.72
C ASP A 32 -29.07 -27.53 -10.39
N ASP A 33 -28.03 -26.71 -10.31
CA ASP A 33 -27.96 -25.39 -10.95
C ASP A 33 -26.49 -25.03 -11.25
N PRO A 34 -25.91 -25.53 -12.37
CA PRO A 34 -24.52 -25.27 -12.72
C PRO A 34 -24.25 -23.79 -13.00
N ALA A 35 -25.22 -23.07 -13.59
CA ALA A 35 -25.07 -21.64 -13.89
C ALA A 35 -25.09 -20.80 -12.61
N GLY A 36 -26.02 -21.06 -11.68
CA GLY A 36 -26.10 -20.39 -10.39
C GLY A 36 -24.90 -20.71 -9.48
N LEU A 37 -24.35 -21.92 -9.55
CA LEU A 37 -23.11 -22.27 -8.86
C LEU A 37 -21.92 -21.49 -9.42
N ILE A 38 -21.75 -21.42 -10.75
CA ILE A 38 -20.64 -20.69 -11.39
C ILE A 38 -20.69 -19.20 -11.01
N ILE A 39 -21.88 -18.58 -11.03
CA ILE A 39 -22.04 -17.17 -10.64
C ILE A 39 -21.72 -16.98 -9.16
N SER A 40 -22.17 -17.89 -8.29
CA SER A 40 -21.89 -17.82 -6.85
C SER A 40 -20.40 -17.97 -6.53
N GLU A 41 -19.69 -18.86 -7.22
CA GLU A 41 -18.24 -19.01 -7.07
C GLU A 41 -17.47 -17.84 -7.69
N THR A 42 -17.98 -17.24 -8.77
CA THR A 42 -17.44 -15.99 -9.31
C THR A 42 -17.56 -14.85 -8.31
N PHE A 43 -18.72 -14.68 -7.66
CA PHE A 43 -18.88 -13.68 -6.60
C PHE A 43 -18.02 -14.00 -5.38
N ARG A 44 -17.88 -15.27 -4.99
CA ARG A 44 -16.98 -15.66 -3.91
C ARG A 44 -15.53 -15.30 -4.21
N ALA A 45 -15.07 -15.54 -5.43
CA ALA A 45 -13.74 -15.16 -5.89
C ALA A 45 -13.57 -13.63 -5.92
N GLN A 46 -14.58 -12.89 -6.37
CA GLN A 46 -14.57 -11.42 -6.34
C GLN A 46 -14.53 -10.87 -4.91
N ILE A 47 -15.33 -11.42 -3.99
CA ILE A 47 -15.31 -11.02 -2.58
C ILE A 47 -13.93 -11.27 -1.98
N ALA A 48 -13.35 -12.44 -2.20
CA ALA A 48 -11.99 -12.73 -1.75
C ALA A 48 -10.94 -11.76 -2.35
N GLY A 49 -11.11 -11.39 -3.62
CA GLY A 49 -10.30 -10.38 -4.29
C GLY A 49 -10.45 -8.99 -3.68
N ILE A 50 -11.68 -8.56 -3.40
CA ILE A 50 -11.98 -7.28 -2.74
C ILE A 50 -11.41 -7.27 -1.32
N ASP A 51 -11.58 -8.33 -0.54
CA ASP A 51 -11.03 -8.43 0.82
C ASP A 51 -9.51 -8.28 0.81
N GLN A 52 -8.83 -8.87 -0.18
CA GLN A 52 -7.40 -8.68 -0.36
C GLN A 52 -7.07 -7.25 -0.80
N ALA A 53 -7.84 -6.66 -1.71
CA ALA A 53 -7.67 -5.28 -2.13
C ALA A 53 -7.85 -4.30 -0.96
N VAL A 54 -8.80 -4.54 -0.05
CA VAL A 54 -9.01 -3.75 1.17
C VAL A 54 -7.80 -3.85 2.09
N ARG A 55 -7.25 -5.05 2.31
CA ARG A 55 -6.00 -5.23 3.07
C ARG A 55 -4.82 -4.49 2.43
N ASN A 56 -4.64 -4.64 1.12
CA ASN A 56 -3.58 -3.94 0.39
C ASN A 56 -3.73 -2.40 0.50
N ASN A 57 -4.96 -1.88 0.40
CA ASN A 57 -5.23 -0.45 0.60
C ASN A 57 -4.92 0.00 2.03
N GLN A 58 -5.24 -0.83 3.03
CA GLN A 58 -4.91 -0.54 4.42
C GLN A 58 -3.39 -0.46 4.64
N ASP A 59 -2.63 -1.36 4.03
CA ASP A 59 -1.17 -1.35 4.08
C ASP A 59 -0.59 -0.12 3.33
N ALA A 60 -1.15 0.23 2.18
CA ALA A 60 -0.79 1.45 1.45
C ALA A 60 -1.08 2.72 2.25
N MET A 61 -2.21 2.78 2.97
CA MET A 61 -2.51 3.89 3.88
C MET A 61 -1.52 3.96 5.04
N ASN A 62 -1.15 2.83 5.63
CA ASN A 62 -0.17 2.78 6.72
C ASN A 62 1.21 3.23 6.23
N PHE A 63 1.61 2.77 5.06
CA PHE A 63 2.81 3.22 4.36
C PHE A 63 2.81 4.74 4.16
N ALA A 64 1.73 5.29 3.61
CA ALA A 64 1.59 6.72 3.36
C ALA A 64 1.66 7.55 4.64
N LYS A 65 1.03 7.09 5.73
CA LYS A 65 1.08 7.76 7.05
C LYS A 65 2.50 7.80 7.61
N THR A 66 3.25 6.70 7.50
CA THR A 66 4.66 6.68 7.95
C THR A 66 5.50 7.65 7.13
N ALA A 67 5.31 7.70 5.82
CA ALA A 67 5.98 8.66 4.96
C ALA A 67 5.59 10.11 5.29
N GLU A 68 4.31 10.40 5.52
CA GLU A 68 3.81 11.72 5.89
C GLU A 68 4.38 12.20 7.23
N GLY A 69 4.47 11.32 8.23
CA GLY A 69 5.11 11.64 9.52
C GLY A 69 6.56 12.07 9.36
N ALA A 70 7.34 11.31 8.58
CA ALA A 70 8.73 11.63 8.30
C ALA A 70 8.89 12.94 7.49
N LEU A 71 8.02 13.17 6.49
CA LEU A 71 8.03 14.40 5.71
C LEU A 71 7.63 15.64 6.53
N ASN A 72 6.74 15.50 7.51
CA ASN A 72 6.40 16.58 8.44
C ASN A 72 7.61 16.99 9.31
N GLU A 73 8.40 16.02 9.76
CA GLU A 73 9.64 16.28 10.50
C GLU A 73 10.68 16.99 9.63
N ILE A 74 10.93 16.48 8.41
CA ILE A 74 11.80 17.13 7.43
C ILE A 74 11.30 18.55 7.10
N GLY A 75 10.00 18.74 6.93
CA GLY A 75 9.40 20.05 6.66
C GLY A 75 9.63 21.06 7.79
N THR A 76 9.61 20.61 9.04
CA THR A 76 9.94 21.46 10.20
C THR A 76 11.42 21.83 10.20
N LEU A 77 12.30 20.85 10.02
CA LEU A 77 13.75 21.07 9.92
C LEU A 77 14.13 22.04 8.78
N LEU A 78 13.47 21.95 7.63
CA LEU A 78 13.68 22.87 6.51
C LEU A 78 13.24 24.30 6.81
N LYS A 79 12.16 24.49 7.59
CA LYS A 79 11.74 25.82 8.05
C LYS A 79 12.79 26.43 8.98
N ASP A 80 13.34 25.63 9.90
CA ASP A 80 14.40 26.06 10.81
C ASP A 80 15.70 26.39 10.04
N ALA A 81 16.08 25.56 9.06
CA ALA A 81 17.20 25.84 8.17
C ALA A 81 17.01 27.14 7.40
N ARG A 82 15.80 27.40 6.89
CA ARG A 82 15.48 28.67 6.23
C ARG A 82 15.61 29.86 7.19
N ALA A 83 15.15 29.74 8.43
CA ALA A 83 15.28 30.79 9.43
C ALA A 83 16.76 31.09 9.74
N LEU A 84 17.58 30.05 9.93
CA LEU A 84 19.03 30.17 10.12
C LEU A 84 19.73 30.81 8.91
N ALA A 85 19.34 30.43 7.69
CA ALA A 85 19.91 31.00 6.46
C ALA A 85 19.59 32.51 6.34
N VAL A 86 18.36 32.93 6.66
CA VAL A 86 17.98 34.36 6.68
C VAL A 86 18.72 35.10 7.79
N ALA A 87 18.88 34.49 8.96
CA ALA A 87 19.64 35.07 10.07
C ALA A 87 21.13 35.26 9.71
N GLY A 88 21.73 34.28 9.02
CA GLY A 88 23.12 34.37 8.52
C GLY A 88 23.30 35.38 7.39
N ALA A 89 22.27 35.61 6.56
CA ALA A 89 22.28 36.64 5.53
C ALA A 89 22.21 38.07 6.10
N ASN A 90 21.80 38.24 7.37
CA ASN A 90 21.85 39.51 8.08
C ASN A 90 23.26 39.76 8.66
N SER A 91 24.24 39.85 7.76
CA SER A 91 25.67 39.99 8.07
C SER A 91 26.04 41.35 8.68
N ALA A 92 25.10 42.30 8.77
CA ALA A 92 25.34 43.61 9.36
C ALA A 92 25.36 43.60 10.91
N THR A 93 24.88 42.54 11.55
CA THR A 93 24.74 42.45 13.02
C THR A 93 25.40 41.23 13.65
N LEU A 94 25.94 40.30 12.85
CA LEU A 94 26.54 39.06 13.33
C LEU A 94 28.07 39.13 13.34
N SER A 95 28.66 38.66 14.44
CA SER A 95 30.09 38.36 14.52
C SER A 95 30.44 37.06 13.77
N ASP A 96 31.69 36.91 13.35
CA ASP A 96 32.19 35.71 12.66
C ASP A 96 31.91 34.42 13.44
N SER A 97 31.99 34.46 14.78
CA SER A 97 31.67 33.32 15.65
C SER A 97 30.19 32.91 15.58
N GLN A 98 29.27 33.87 15.43
CA GLN A 98 27.84 33.60 15.31
C GLN A 98 27.49 33.05 13.92
N VAL A 99 28.17 33.53 12.88
CA VAL A 99 28.03 32.97 11.52
C VAL A 99 28.49 31.51 11.50
N GLN A 100 29.62 31.20 12.15
CA GLN A 100 30.13 29.84 12.26
C GLN A 100 29.19 28.91 13.05
N ALA A 101 28.61 29.41 14.15
CA ALA A 101 27.62 28.67 14.93
C ALA A 101 26.35 28.35 14.12
N ASN A 102 25.83 29.33 13.37
CA ASN A 102 24.69 29.13 12.48
C ASN A 102 24.98 28.10 11.38
N GLN A 103 26.19 28.14 10.79
CA GLN A 103 26.61 27.14 9.80
C GLN A 103 26.68 25.73 10.41
N SER A 104 27.18 25.60 11.64
CA SER A 104 27.20 24.31 12.33
C SER A 104 25.79 23.77 12.55
N GLN A 105 24.82 24.63 12.91
CA GLN A 105 23.42 24.20 13.06
C GLN A 105 22.80 23.79 11.73
N LEU A 106 23.07 24.51 10.63
CA LEU A 106 22.63 24.10 9.29
C LEU A 106 23.17 22.72 8.91
N ASN A 107 24.43 22.43 9.21
CA ASN A 107 25.02 21.11 8.96
C ASN A 107 24.32 20.03 9.79
N SER A 108 24.05 20.28 11.08
CA SER A 108 23.32 19.33 11.94
C SER A 108 21.89 19.08 11.46
N ILE A 109 21.21 20.11 10.93
CA ILE A 109 19.89 19.97 10.31
C ILE A 109 19.98 19.09 9.05
N ALA A 110 20.96 19.33 8.18
CA ALA A 110 21.17 18.52 6.99
C ALA A 110 21.45 17.04 7.31
N GLU A 111 22.26 16.78 8.33
CA GLU A 111 22.51 15.42 8.84
C GLU A 111 21.25 14.77 9.39
N SER A 112 20.43 15.52 10.12
CA SER A 112 19.16 15.02 10.67
C SER A 112 18.17 14.66 9.55
N ILE A 113 18.05 15.50 8.51
CA ILE A 113 17.24 15.20 7.33
C ILE A 113 17.74 13.92 6.64
N SER A 114 19.05 13.79 6.43
CA SER A 114 19.65 12.59 5.84
C SER A 114 19.36 11.33 6.66
N ARG A 115 19.43 11.44 7.99
CA ARG A 115 19.12 10.35 8.92
C ARG A 115 17.65 9.95 8.85
N ILE A 116 16.73 10.90 8.86
CA ILE A 116 15.28 10.64 8.71
C ILE A 116 15.04 9.94 7.37
N ALA A 117 15.65 10.41 6.28
CA ALA A 117 15.54 9.79 4.97
C ALA A 117 16.02 8.33 4.96
N GLN A 118 17.16 8.05 5.60
CA GLN A 118 17.75 6.71 5.68
C GLN A 118 17.05 5.77 6.66
N GLN A 119 16.46 6.28 7.74
CA GLN A 119 15.85 5.45 8.79
C GLN A 119 14.36 5.20 8.55
N THR A 120 13.67 6.06 7.80
CA THR A 120 12.25 5.90 7.51
C THR A 120 12.01 4.69 6.61
N GLN A 121 11.40 3.65 7.18
CA GLN A 121 11.13 2.39 6.50
C GLN A 121 9.77 1.80 6.91
N PHE A 122 9.12 1.10 5.98
CA PHE A 122 7.91 0.32 6.22
C PHE A 122 8.11 -1.10 5.68
N GLY A 123 7.87 -2.12 6.51
CA GLY A 123 8.05 -3.52 6.08
C GLY A 123 9.46 -3.85 5.58
N GLY A 124 10.49 -3.14 6.03
CA GLY A 124 11.89 -3.28 5.59
C GLY A 124 12.25 -2.49 4.32
N LYS A 125 11.30 -1.78 3.71
CA LYS A 125 11.50 -0.97 2.51
C LYS A 125 11.70 0.49 2.89
N LYS A 126 12.73 1.14 2.33
CA LYS A 126 13.00 2.56 2.53
C LYS A 126 11.98 3.41 1.78
N LEU A 127 11.53 4.50 2.40
CA LEU A 127 10.40 5.30 1.87
C LEU A 127 10.84 6.55 1.13
N ILE A 128 11.87 7.24 1.63
CA ILE A 128 12.20 8.62 1.27
C ILE A 128 13.71 8.85 1.06
N ASP A 129 14.47 7.76 0.86
CA ASP A 129 15.91 7.81 0.59
C ASP A 129 16.25 8.07 -0.90
N GLY A 130 15.23 8.24 -1.74
CA GLY A 130 15.36 8.42 -3.19
C GLY A 130 15.47 7.12 -3.99
N SER A 131 15.63 5.96 -3.34
CA SER A 131 15.66 4.65 -3.99
C SER A 131 14.26 4.17 -4.42
N ALA A 132 13.22 4.70 -3.77
CA ALA A 132 11.82 4.44 -4.11
C ALA A 132 11.32 5.17 -5.37
N GLY A 133 12.20 5.88 -6.09
CA GLY A 133 11.87 6.58 -7.33
C GLY A 133 11.72 5.65 -8.54
N VAL A 134 10.84 6.04 -9.48
CA VAL A 134 10.74 5.39 -10.80
C VAL A 134 12.08 5.52 -11.53
N VAL A 135 12.82 4.42 -11.63
CA VAL A 135 13.99 4.35 -12.51
C VAL A 135 13.48 4.18 -13.93
N ALA A 136 13.29 5.29 -14.64
CA ALA A 136 13.05 5.26 -16.08
C ALA A 136 14.36 4.89 -16.79
N SER A 137 14.58 3.59 -17.02
CA SER A 137 15.70 3.11 -17.82
C SER A 137 15.27 2.97 -19.28
N SER A 138 15.91 3.71 -20.19
CA SER A 138 15.78 3.48 -21.62
C SER A 138 16.63 2.27 -22.00
N ILE A 139 15.98 1.16 -22.37
CA ILE A 139 16.66 -0.10 -22.70
C ILE A 139 17.47 0.00 -24.01
N SER A 140 17.24 1.02 -24.86
CA SER A 140 18.08 1.30 -26.03
C SER A 140 17.84 2.71 -26.60
N ALA A 141 18.92 3.45 -26.91
CA ALA A 141 18.86 4.77 -27.54
C ALA A 141 18.43 4.76 -29.02
N ALA A 142 18.34 3.58 -29.66
CA ALA A 142 18.13 3.47 -31.10
C ALA A 142 16.66 3.29 -31.54
N ASN A 143 15.74 2.90 -30.65
CA ASN A 143 14.32 2.69 -30.99
C ASN A 143 13.42 3.06 -29.80
N VAL A 144 13.07 4.34 -29.67
CA VAL A 144 12.08 4.79 -28.69
C VAL A 144 10.67 4.51 -29.23
N SER A 145 10.23 3.25 -29.18
CA SER A 145 8.82 2.89 -29.48
C SER A 145 7.92 2.94 -28.24
N TYR A 146 8.49 2.81 -27.03
CA TYR A 146 7.76 2.97 -25.77
C TYR A 146 8.72 3.34 -24.64
N ILE A 147 8.30 4.27 -23.78
CA ILE A 147 8.95 4.54 -22.50
C ILE A 147 8.37 3.54 -21.51
N ASN A 148 9.18 2.57 -21.07
CA ASN A 148 8.79 1.68 -19.98
C ASN A 148 8.96 2.43 -18.66
N PHE A 149 7.85 2.88 -18.07
CA PHE A 149 7.83 3.37 -16.68
C PHE A 149 7.86 2.18 -15.72
N GLY A 150 8.99 1.48 -15.70
CA GLY A 150 9.23 0.32 -14.86
C GLY A 150 9.96 0.71 -13.58
N GLY A 151 9.26 1.34 -12.65
CA GLY A 151 9.67 1.38 -11.25
C GLY A 151 8.94 0.27 -10.50
N THR A 152 9.67 -0.55 -9.73
CA THR A 152 9.00 -1.34 -8.69
C THR A 152 8.62 -0.35 -7.61
N PHE A 153 7.42 0.23 -7.70
CA PHE A 153 6.79 0.79 -6.52
C PHE A 153 6.68 -0.38 -5.57
N ASN A 154 7.46 -0.31 -4.52
CA ASN A 154 7.61 -1.40 -3.59
C ASN A 154 6.42 -1.33 -2.62
N GLY A 155 5.19 -1.33 -3.16
CA GLY A 155 3.89 -1.30 -2.51
C GLY A 155 2.99 -2.37 -3.10
#